data_AF-A0A150TVE9-F1
#
_entry.id   AF-A0A150TVE9-F1
#
_cell.length_a   1.000
_cell.length_b   1.000
_cell.length_c   1.000
_cell.angle_alpha   90.00
_cell.angle_beta   90.00
_cell.angle_gamma   90.00
#
_symmetry.space_group_name_H-M   'P 1'
#
loop_
_entity.id
_entity.type
_entity.pdbx_description
1 polymer ?
#
loop_
_entity_poly.entity_id
_entity_poly.type
_entity_poly.pdbx_seq_one_letter_code
_entity_poly.pdbx_strand_id
1 'polypeptide(L)'
;SAPAPSAPQLPAAAAPIEVRVALSRGAAEEVSSVRVRRLLEIELPDGAALAAEPVGPLGDRVANVWVDRPTAARLEIQVRLDGRAVVRRQIAVSGLTSDVAARLVAIAASEMILAEMRRARAPRRPPPPRRPTPDEVELASRDLDALSVSAGPYAAVVSGGPHVLGGAGLTLGLRRLRLTESLFARLLATPSGGETLRWLEGGFSGDYRFWLAASWRLSIGAAASVASVRLPAAASVDGIAGERDTWSARAGLGLGVETRLGGPVWLGLTLDPGVVLRPAPYEAEGGAAGAVEGVWLGVGLSLATERRSSPPR
;
A
#
# COMPACT_ATOMS: atom_id res chain seq x y z
N SER A 1 48.80 -11.48 39.69
CA SER A 1 48.76 -12.33 38.49
C SER A 1 47.33 -12.73 38.23
N ALA A 2 46.66 -12.10 37.25
CA ALA A 2 45.30 -12.49 36.86
C ALA A 2 45.37 -13.63 35.82
N PRO A 3 44.51 -14.66 35.90
CA PRO A 3 44.54 -15.77 34.96
C PRO A 3 43.98 -15.31 33.60
N ALA A 4 44.56 -15.86 32.53
CA ALA A 4 44.11 -15.58 31.16
C ALA A 4 42.72 -16.17 30.90
N PRO A 5 41.86 -15.50 30.11
CA PRO A 5 40.52 -15.99 29.80
C PRO A 5 40.58 -17.22 28.88
N SER A 6 39.83 -18.25 29.25
CA SER A 6 39.65 -19.50 28.51
C SER A 6 39.06 -19.25 27.12
N ALA A 7 39.65 -19.84 26.09
CA ALA A 7 39.14 -19.78 24.73
C ALA A 7 37.73 -20.38 24.62
N PRO A 8 36.83 -19.82 23.78
CA PRO A 8 35.48 -20.32 23.60
C PRO A 8 35.49 -21.76 23.02
N GLN A 9 34.88 -22.69 23.76
CA GLN A 9 34.62 -24.04 23.28
C GLN A 9 33.63 -23.98 22.10
N LEU A 10 34.02 -24.55 20.96
CA LEU A 10 33.11 -24.80 19.84
C LEU A 10 31.91 -25.65 20.33
N PRO A 11 30.68 -25.36 19.89
CA PRO A 11 29.50 -26.13 20.28
C PRO A 11 29.69 -27.61 19.92
N ALA A 12 29.48 -28.50 20.90
CA ALA A 12 29.54 -29.94 20.70
C ALA A 12 28.66 -30.33 19.51
N ALA A 13 29.24 -31.03 18.53
CA ALA A 13 28.49 -31.56 17.39
C ALA A 13 27.31 -32.38 17.92
N ALA A 14 26.09 -31.99 17.56
CA ALA A 14 24.90 -32.65 18.05
C ALA A 14 24.94 -34.14 17.66
N ALA A 15 24.72 -35.03 18.63
CA ALA A 15 24.80 -36.48 18.45
C ALA A 15 24.04 -36.94 17.18
N PRO A 16 24.57 -37.88 16.39
CA PRO A 16 23.92 -38.32 15.15
C PRO A 16 22.55 -38.93 15.45
N ILE A 17 21.66 -38.88 14.46
CA ILE A 17 20.36 -39.57 14.52
C ILE A 17 20.62 -41.07 14.39
N GLU A 18 20.15 -41.84 15.36
CA GLU A 18 20.29 -43.28 15.38
C GLU A 18 19.25 -43.92 14.46
N VAL A 19 19.68 -44.72 13.48
CA VAL A 19 18.81 -45.36 12.50
C VAL A 19 18.66 -46.84 12.81
N ARG A 20 17.43 -47.27 13.06
CA ARG A 20 17.09 -48.68 13.35
C ARG A 20 16.29 -49.25 12.19
N VAL A 21 16.75 -50.37 11.63
CA VAL A 21 16.10 -51.01 10.49
C VAL A 21 15.64 -52.40 10.88
N ALA A 22 14.36 -52.68 10.62
CA ALA A 22 13.79 -54.00 10.76
C ALA A 22 12.95 -54.36 9.53
N LEU A 23 12.85 -55.66 9.25
CA LEU A 23 12.13 -56.21 8.11
C LEU A 23 11.00 -57.12 8.62
N SER A 24 9.87 -57.08 7.93
CA SER A 24 8.84 -58.11 8.06
C SER A 24 9.38 -59.47 7.62
N ARG A 25 8.69 -60.54 8.03
CA ARG A 25 9.02 -61.90 7.59
C ARG A 25 9.01 -62.02 6.06
N GLY A 26 7.97 -61.49 5.41
CA GLY A 26 7.85 -61.55 3.95
C GLY A 26 8.89 -60.70 3.22
N ALA A 27 9.32 -59.58 3.80
CA ALA A 27 10.41 -58.77 3.25
C ALA A 27 11.77 -59.46 3.41
N ALA A 28 12.00 -60.17 4.52
CA ALA A 28 13.23 -60.91 4.76
C ALA A 28 13.42 -62.11 3.82
N GLU A 29 12.34 -62.65 3.25
CA GLU A 29 12.39 -63.66 2.18
C GLU A 29 12.84 -63.07 0.83
N GLU A 30 12.57 -61.78 0.59
CA GLU A 30 12.90 -61.10 -0.66
C GLU A 30 14.29 -60.44 -0.62
N VAL A 31 14.64 -59.83 0.51
CA VAL A 31 15.90 -59.08 0.71
C VAL A 31 16.59 -59.48 2.01
N SER A 32 17.91 -59.70 1.94
CA SER A 32 18.71 -60.02 3.11
C SER A 32 18.82 -58.83 4.07
N SER A 33 18.45 -59.03 5.34
CA SER A 33 18.54 -58.03 6.40
C SER A 33 19.97 -57.50 6.59
N VAL A 34 20.96 -58.41 6.56
CA VAL A 34 22.39 -58.09 6.68
C VAL A 34 22.84 -57.21 5.52
N ARG A 35 22.38 -57.54 4.30
CA ARG A 35 22.73 -56.78 3.09
C ARG A 35 22.11 -55.38 3.10
N VAL A 36 20.83 -55.27 3.45
CA VAL A 36 20.13 -53.97 3.56
C VAL A 36 20.80 -53.09 4.61
N ARG A 37 21.15 -53.64 5.78
CA ARG A 37 21.86 -52.90 6.84
C ARG A 37 23.22 -52.38 6.36
N ARG A 38 24.04 -53.23 5.75
CA ARG A 38 25.35 -52.83 5.20
C ARG A 38 25.23 -51.78 4.11
N LEU A 39 24.26 -51.92 3.21
CA LEU A 39 24.03 -50.93 2.15
C LEU A 39 23.51 -49.62 2.72
N LEU A 40 22.62 -49.67 3.71
CA LEU A 40 22.11 -48.46 4.35
C LEU A 40 23.21 -47.71 5.09
N GLU A 41 24.09 -48.41 5.82
CA GLU A 41 25.25 -47.80 6.49
C GLU A 41 26.12 -46.97 5.53
N ILE A 42 26.25 -47.40 4.27
CA ILE A 42 26.98 -46.67 3.22
C ILE A 42 26.18 -45.46 2.72
N GLU A 43 24.85 -45.59 2.61
CA GLU A 43 23.98 -44.56 2.03
C GLU A 43 23.53 -43.49 3.03
N LEU A 44 23.71 -43.68 4.33
CA LEU A 44 23.21 -42.76 5.34
C LEU A 44 23.83 -41.36 5.19
N PRO A 45 23.03 -40.30 5.37
CA PRO A 45 23.55 -38.93 5.29
C PRO A 45 24.40 -38.57 6.49
N ASP A 46 25.26 -37.56 6.32
CA ASP A 46 26.04 -36.97 7.42
C ASP A 46 25.12 -36.55 8.59
N GLY A 47 25.42 -37.08 9.78
CA GLY A 47 24.62 -36.87 10.98
C GLY A 47 23.52 -37.91 11.24
N ALA A 48 23.53 -39.02 10.51
CA ALA A 48 22.81 -40.25 10.84
C ALA A 48 23.78 -41.43 10.97
N ALA A 49 23.51 -42.36 11.88
CA ALA A 49 24.33 -43.54 12.11
C ALA A 49 23.44 -44.78 12.30
N LEU A 50 23.85 -45.92 11.75
CA LEU A 50 23.10 -47.17 11.89
C LEU A 50 23.26 -47.72 13.31
N ALA A 51 22.14 -48.07 13.95
CA ALA A 51 22.13 -48.73 15.25
C ALA A 51 22.67 -50.16 15.14
N ALA A 52 23.43 -50.61 16.14
CA ALA A 52 23.91 -51.99 16.22
C ALA A 52 22.74 -52.99 16.24
N GLU A 53 21.70 -52.69 17.01
CA GLU A 53 20.49 -53.52 17.14
C GLU A 53 19.30 -52.91 16.40
N PRO A 54 18.40 -53.74 15.83
CA PRO A 54 17.21 -53.26 15.11
C PRO A 54 16.10 -52.78 16.05
N VAL A 55 16.19 -53.05 17.35
CA VAL A 55 15.19 -52.72 18.38
C VAL A 55 15.87 -52.03 19.57
N GLY A 56 15.18 -51.07 20.18
CA GLY A 56 15.67 -50.35 21.36
C GLY A 56 14.63 -49.39 21.92
N PRO A 57 14.96 -48.62 22.97
CA PRO A 57 14.03 -47.69 23.59
C PRO A 57 13.58 -46.61 22.60
N LEU A 58 12.31 -46.18 22.70
CA LEU A 58 11.84 -45.00 22.00
C LEU A 58 12.57 -43.79 22.60
N GLY A 59 13.17 -42.96 21.75
CA GLY A 59 13.96 -41.82 22.20
C GLY A 59 13.96 -40.70 21.18
N ASP A 60 14.47 -39.56 21.63
CA ASP A 60 14.73 -38.41 20.76
C ASP A 60 15.92 -38.73 19.84
N ARG A 61 15.85 -38.30 18.58
CA ARG A 61 16.86 -38.53 17.54
C ARG A 61 17.00 -39.98 17.09
N VAL A 62 15.88 -40.69 16.99
CA VAL A 62 15.83 -42.08 16.46
C VAL A 62 14.94 -42.14 15.21
N ALA A 63 15.50 -42.64 14.11
CA ALA A 63 14.78 -42.97 12.89
C ALA A 63 14.51 -44.48 12.84
N ASN A 64 13.24 -44.87 12.94
CA ASN A 64 12.82 -46.27 12.77
C ASN A 64 12.43 -46.50 11.32
N VAL A 65 13.05 -47.50 10.70
CA VAL A 65 12.80 -47.96 9.34
C VAL A 65 12.20 -49.36 9.42
N TRP A 66 10.99 -49.53 8.91
CA TRP A 66 10.34 -50.82 8.77
C TRP A 66 10.11 -51.13 7.30
N VAL A 67 10.58 -52.30 6.85
CA VAL A 67 10.38 -52.76 5.47
C VAL A 67 9.38 -53.91 5.48
N ASP A 68 8.26 -53.72 4.81
CA ASP A 68 7.20 -54.70 4.69
C ASP A 68 7.05 -55.20 3.23
N ARG A 69 6.43 -56.37 3.07
CA ARG A 69 6.08 -56.92 1.76
C ARG A 69 4.56 -57.05 1.65
N PRO A 70 3.85 -55.97 1.24
CA PRO A 70 2.40 -56.03 1.12
C PRO A 70 1.93 -56.92 -0.03
N THR A 71 2.75 -57.12 -1.07
CA THR A 71 2.44 -57.97 -2.23
C THR A 71 3.70 -58.68 -2.73
N ALA A 72 3.53 -59.74 -3.53
CA ALA A 72 4.67 -60.44 -4.13
C ALA A 72 5.56 -59.52 -5.00
N ALA A 73 4.98 -58.50 -5.63
CA ALA A 73 5.67 -57.62 -6.57
C ALA A 73 6.22 -56.32 -5.95
N ARG A 74 5.95 -56.03 -4.66
CA ARG A 74 6.29 -54.73 -4.05
C ARG A 74 6.78 -54.85 -2.61
N LEU A 75 7.76 -54.03 -2.28
CA LEU A 75 8.16 -53.72 -0.91
C LEU A 75 7.63 -52.34 -0.51
N GLU A 76 7.26 -52.18 0.75
CA GLU A 76 6.90 -50.91 1.36
C GLU A 76 7.91 -50.55 2.43
N ILE A 77 8.46 -49.34 2.35
CA ILE A 77 9.40 -48.78 3.33
C ILE A 77 8.62 -47.75 4.14
N GLN A 78 8.66 -47.91 5.46
CA GLN A 78 8.05 -47.02 6.43
C GLN A 78 9.16 -46.38 7.25
N VAL A 79 9.21 -45.05 7.30
CA VAL A 79 10.20 -44.30 8.08
C VAL A 79 9.48 -43.42 9.10
N ARG A 80 9.94 -43.47 10.34
CA ARG A 80 9.47 -42.62 11.44
C ARG A 80 10.64 -42.02 12.20
N LEU A 81 10.76 -40.70 12.17
CA LEU A 81 11.76 -39.93 12.91
C LEU A 81 11.12 -39.27 14.14
N ASP A 82 11.71 -39.42 15.33
CA ASP A 82 11.37 -38.64 16.54
C ASP A 82 9.87 -38.61 16.89
N GLY A 83 9.20 -39.77 16.82
CA GLY A 83 7.76 -39.88 17.12
C GLY A 83 6.82 -39.18 16.13
N ARG A 84 7.33 -38.68 14.99
CA ARG A 84 6.52 -38.06 13.93
C ARG A 84 5.60 -39.06 13.23
N ALA A 85 4.74 -38.53 12.36
CA ALA A 85 3.94 -39.36 11.47
C ALA A 85 4.84 -40.26 10.61
N VAL A 86 4.39 -41.50 10.39
CA VAL A 86 5.09 -42.47 9.54
C VAL A 86 4.96 -42.03 8.08
N VAL A 87 6.10 -41.91 7.39
CA VAL A 87 6.14 -41.69 5.94
C VAL A 87 6.35 -43.03 5.25
N ARG A 88 5.65 -43.27 4.14
CA ARG A 88 5.67 -44.54 3.41
C ARG A 88 6.12 -44.34 1.98
N ARG A 89 6.86 -45.31 1.43
CA ARG A 89 7.23 -45.37 0.01
C ARG A 89 7.20 -46.82 -0.45
N GLN A 90 6.62 -47.06 -1.63
CA GLN A 90 6.61 -48.39 -2.24
C GLN A 90 7.67 -48.49 -3.34
N ILE A 91 8.26 -49.67 -3.48
CA ILE A 91 9.22 -50.01 -4.54
C ILE A 91 8.75 -51.29 -5.21
N ALA A 92 8.73 -51.28 -6.54
CA ALA A 92 8.49 -52.49 -7.32
C ALA A 92 9.75 -53.37 -7.32
N VAL A 93 9.59 -54.63 -6.94
CA VAL A 93 10.70 -55.61 -6.87
C VAL A 93 10.53 -56.79 -7.81
N SER A 94 9.39 -56.87 -8.51
CA SER A 94 9.15 -57.92 -9.50
C SER A 94 10.24 -57.95 -10.57
N GLY A 95 10.88 -59.11 -10.73
CA GLY A 95 11.95 -59.31 -11.72
C GLY A 95 13.31 -58.74 -11.33
N LEU A 96 13.46 -58.18 -10.12
CA LEU A 96 14.76 -57.76 -9.59
C LEU A 96 15.44 -58.92 -8.87
N THR A 97 16.77 -58.91 -8.86
CA THR A 97 17.53 -59.79 -7.96
C THR A 97 17.47 -59.25 -6.53
N SER A 98 17.63 -60.13 -5.55
CA SER A 98 17.61 -59.76 -4.12
C SER A 98 18.61 -58.65 -3.79
N ASP A 99 19.80 -58.64 -4.43
CA ASP A 99 20.82 -57.61 -4.20
C ASP A 99 20.39 -56.23 -4.73
N VAL A 100 19.80 -56.19 -5.93
CA VAL A 100 19.29 -54.94 -6.53
C VAL A 100 18.11 -54.41 -5.71
N ALA A 101 17.19 -55.29 -5.29
CA ALA A 101 16.09 -54.92 -4.41
C ALA A 101 16.60 -54.35 -3.07
N ALA A 102 17.60 -54.98 -2.45
CA ALA A 102 18.21 -54.50 -1.21
C ALA A 102 18.87 -53.12 -1.37
N ARG A 103 19.55 -52.87 -2.50
CA ARG A 103 20.15 -51.57 -2.82
C ARG A 103 19.10 -50.47 -2.99
N LEU A 104 18.02 -50.74 -3.71
CA LEU A 104 16.92 -49.80 -3.87
C LEU A 104 16.25 -49.47 -2.54
N VAL A 105 16.08 -50.48 -1.67
CA VAL A 105 15.54 -50.29 -0.32
C VAL A 105 16.46 -49.38 0.51
N ALA A 106 17.76 -49.62 0.51
CA ALA A 106 18.73 -48.81 1.24
C ALA A 106 18.74 -47.34 0.78
N ILE A 107 18.79 -47.10 -0.54
CA ILE A 107 18.77 -45.75 -1.11
C ILE A 107 17.48 -45.03 -0.74
N ALA A 108 16.33 -45.67 -0.98
CA ALA A 108 15.04 -45.06 -0.69
C ALA A 108 14.84 -44.76 0.80
N ALA A 109 15.29 -45.66 1.69
CA ALA A 109 15.26 -45.42 3.12
C ALA A 109 16.14 -44.24 3.52
N SER A 110 17.36 -44.13 2.99
CA SER A 110 18.25 -42.99 3.24
C SER A 110 17.65 -41.66 2.76
N GLU A 111 17.09 -41.63 1.55
CA GLU A 111 16.41 -40.44 1.01
C GLU A 111 15.23 -40.00 1.88
N MET A 112 14.44 -40.96 2.37
CA MET A 112 13.31 -40.69 3.26
C MET A 112 13.78 -40.13 4.61
N ILE A 113 14.86 -40.68 5.18
CA ILE A 113 15.47 -40.18 6.42
C ILE A 113 15.96 -38.74 6.21
N LEU A 114 16.70 -38.48 5.13
CA LEU A 114 17.22 -37.15 4.81
C LEU A 114 16.10 -36.11 4.63
N ALA A 115 15.01 -36.49 3.95
CA ALA A 115 13.86 -35.61 3.78
C ALA A 115 13.21 -35.24 5.12
N GLU A 116 13.03 -36.22 6.03
CA GLU A 116 12.47 -35.97 7.35
C GLU A 116 13.42 -35.16 8.25
N MET A 117 14.74 -35.39 8.16
CA MET A 117 15.74 -34.55 8.83
C MET A 117 15.67 -33.09 8.38
N ARG A 118 15.52 -32.84 7.07
CA ARG A 118 15.38 -31.48 6.53
C ARG A 118 14.08 -30.82 6.99
N ARG A 119 12.96 -31.54 6.96
CA ARG A 119 11.67 -31.08 7.48
C ARG A 119 11.72 -30.79 8.98
N ALA A 120 12.54 -31.53 9.73
CA ALA A 120 12.73 -31.27 11.15
C ALA A 120 13.49 -29.98 11.43
N ARG A 121 14.43 -29.60 10.55
CA ARG A 121 15.22 -28.38 10.66
C ARG A 121 14.52 -27.14 10.09
N ALA A 122 13.57 -27.29 9.17
CA ALA A 122 12.90 -26.16 8.53
C ALA A 122 12.08 -25.34 9.56
N PRO A 123 12.34 -24.02 9.71
CA PRO A 123 11.56 -23.18 10.62
C PRO A 123 10.11 -23.08 10.12
N ARG A 124 9.16 -23.53 10.94
CA ARG A 124 7.71 -23.52 10.64
C ARG A 124 7.05 -22.14 10.74
N ARG A 125 7.78 -21.10 11.12
CA ARG A 125 7.17 -19.78 11.35
C ARG A 125 7.11 -19.03 10.01
N PRO A 126 5.91 -18.73 9.47
CA PRO A 126 5.82 -17.78 8.36
C PRO A 126 6.52 -16.49 8.79
N PRO A 127 7.24 -15.81 7.88
CA PRO A 127 7.88 -14.55 8.22
C PRO A 127 6.82 -13.60 8.78
N PRO A 128 7.14 -12.83 9.83
CA PRO A 128 6.18 -11.89 10.39
C PRO A 128 5.70 -10.95 9.27
N PRO A 129 4.40 -10.55 9.26
CA PRO A 129 3.90 -9.64 8.26
C PRO A 129 4.76 -8.38 8.27
N ARG A 130 5.26 -8.02 7.08
CA ARG A 130 6.11 -6.86 6.92
C ARG A 130 5.34 -5.63 7.39
N ARG A 131 5.95 -4.81 8.23
CA ARG A 131 5.38 -3.50 8.56
C ARG A 131 5.32 -2.67 7.27
N PRO A 132 4.19 -1.99 6.97
CA PRO A 132 4.12 -1.13 5.80
C PRO A 132 5.22 -0.06 5.88
N THR A 133 5.81 0.29 4.74
CA THR A 133 6.75 1.40 4.70
C THR A 133 6.00 2.73 4.94
N PRO A 134 6.68 3.79 5.41
CA PRO A 134 6.07 5.11 5.53
C PRO A 134 5.38 5.57 4.23
N ASP A 135 5.96 5.24 3.08
CA ASP A 135 5.40 5.56 1.77
C ASP A 135 4.09 4.81 1.49
N GLU A 136 4.01 3.53 1.87
CA GLU A 136 2.78 2.73 1.73
C GLU A 136 1.66 3.26 2.62
N VAL A 137 2.00 3.66 3.86
CA VAL A 137 1.04 4.30 4.76
C VAL A 137 0.56 5.63 4.19
N GLU A 138 1.47 6.47 3.68
CA GLU A 138 1.10 7.74 3.08
C GLU A 138 0.22 7.52 1.84
N LEU A 139 0.56 6.56 0.98
CA LEU A 139 -0.22 6.26 -0.22
C LEU A 139 -1.62 5.75 0.10
N ALA A 140 -1.75 4.84 1.07
CA ALA A 140 -3.05 4.37 1.56
C ALA A 140 -3.88 5.49 2.20
N SER A 141 -3.22 6.44 2.87
CA SER A 141 -3.92 7.57 3.52
C SER A 141 -4.50 8.59 2.54
N ARG A 142 -4.12 8.56 1.25
CA ARG A 142 -4.65 9.46 0.21
C ARG A 142 -6.11 9.19 -0.12
N ASP A 143 -6.57 7.97 0.11
CA ASP A 143 -7.94 7.54 -0.16
C ASP A 143 -8.88 7.78 1.03
N LEU A 144 -8.34 8.25 2.16
CA LEU A 144 -9.14 8.61 3.33
C LEU A 144 -9.91 9.91 3.08
N ASP A 145 -11.09 9.99 3.69
CA ASP A 145 -11.85 11.22 3.78
C ASP A 145 -11.02 12.32 4.46
N ALA A 146 -11.19 13.55 4.02
CA ALA A 146 -10.44 14.67 4.57
C ALA A 146 -11.29 15.95 4.63
N LEU A 147 -11.07 16.75 5.66
CA LEU A 147 -11.55 18.11 5.77
C LEU A 147 -10.38 19.06 5.50
N SER A 148 -10.57 20.02 4.60
CA SER A 148 -9.56 21.05 4.31
C SER A 148 -10.11 22.44 4.53
N VAL A 149 -9.29 23.32 5.10
CA VAL A 149 -9.54 24.76 5.14
C VAL A 149 -8.38 25.46 4.46
N SER A 150 -8.66 26.36 3.53
CA SER A 150 -7.64 27.16 2.88
C SER A 150 -8.01 28.63 2.81
N ALA A 151 -7.00 29.49 2.85
CA ALA A 151 -7.16 30.92 2.71
C ALA A 151 -5.96 31.52 1.99
N GLY A 152 -6.16 32.65 1.31
CA GLY A 152 -5.05 33.40 0.71
C GLY A 152 -5.50 34.44 -0.30
N PRO A 153 -4.53 35.15 -0.92
CA PRO A 153 -4.82 36.18 -1.89
C PRO A 153 -5.34 35.61 -3.20
N TYR A 154 -6.21 36.38 -3.84
CA TYR A 154 -6.81 36.06 -5.12
C TYR A 154 -6.84 37.30 -6.00
N ALA A 155 -6.56 37.12 -7.29
CA ALA A 155 -6.69 38.15 -8.30
C ALA A 155 -7.47 37.62 -9.50
N ALA A 156 -8.18 38.49 -10.20
CA ALA A 156 -8.92 38.13 -11.40
C ALA A 156 -8.91 39.26 -12.43
N VAL A 157 -9.04 38.88 -13.70
CA VAL A 157 -9.31 39.80 -14.80
C VAL A 157 -10.63 39.40 -15.46
N VAL A 158 -11.46 40.38 -15.78
CA VAL A 158 -12.74 40.21 -16.49
C VAL A 158 -12.65 40.90 -17.85
N SER A 159 -13.24 40.34 -18.91
CA SER A 159 -13.04 40.85 -20.28
C SER A 159 -14.01 41.96 -20.72
N GLY A 160 -15.19 42.11 -20.12
CA GLY A 160 -16.22 43.12 -20.45
C GLY A 160 -15.84 44.58 -20.16
N GLY A 161 -14.59 44.80 -19.75
CA GLY A 161 -13.93 46.05 -19.40
C GLY A 161 -12.66 45.63 -18.63
N PRO A 162 -11.51 46.32 -18.69
CA PRO A 162 -10.29 45.89 -18.02
C PRO A 162 -10.41 46.05 -16.49
N HIS A 163 -11.20 45.18 -15.87
CA HIS A 163 -11.39 45.12 -14.43
C HIS A 163 -10.42 44.10 -13.87
N VAL A 164 -9.31 44.61 -13.33
CA VAL A 164 -8.45 43.82 -12.47
C VAL A 164 -9.04 43.86 -11.07
N LEU A 165 -9.33 42.69 -10.52
CA LEU A 165 -9.83 42.52 -9.16
C LEU A 165 -8.75 41.86 -8.32
N GLY A 166 -8.56 42.33 -7.10
CA GLY A 166 -7.64 41.76 -6.13
C GLY A 166 -8.27 41.70 -4.74
N GLY A 167 -7.91 40.68 -3.98
CA GLY A 167 -8.40 40.54 -2.62
C GLY A 167 -8.05 39.19 -2.00
N ALA A 168 -8.95 38.68 -1.18
CA ALA A 168 -8.73 37.46 -0.40
C ALA A 168 -9.89 36.47 -0.56
N GLY A 169 -9.55 35.19 -0.43
CA GLY A 169 -10.50 34.09 -0.45
C GLY A 169 -10.33 33.14 0.72
N LEU A 170 -11.42 32.47 1.06
CA LEU A 170 -11.50 31.36 2.01
C LEU A 170 -12.22 30.20 1.33
N THR A 171 -11.73 28.98 1.53
CA THR A 171 -12.36 27.75 1.04
C THR A 171 -12.42 26.70 2.14
N LEU A 172 -13.58 26.04 2.25
CA LEU A 172 -13.81 24.88 3.10
C LEU A 172 -14.13 23.69 2.20
N GLY A 173 -13.32 22.63 2.26
CA GLY A 173 -13.43 21.46 1.40
C GLY A 173 -13.64 20.17 2.19
N LEU A 174 -14.52 19.30 1.68
CA LEU A 174 -14.73 17.94 2.15
C LEU A 174 -14.35 16.97 1.03
N ARG A 175 -13.34 16.14 1.27
CA ARG A 175 -12.93 15.08 0.36
C ARG A 175 -13.62 13.77 0.74
N ARG A 176 -14.27 13.14 -0.24
CA ARG A 176 -14.83 11.79 -0.19
C ARG A 176 -14.55 11.08 -1.51
N LEU A 177 -14.12 9.82 -1.46
CA LEU A 177 -13.91 8.99 -2.67
C LEU A 177 -13.06 9.68 -3.76
N ARG A 178 -12.02 10.42 -3.36
CA ARG A 178 -11.12 11.24 -4.20
C ARG A 178 -11.73 12.50 -4.85
N LEU A 179 -13.02 12.74 -4.69
CA LEU A 179 -13.66 14.01 -5.05
C LEU A 179 -13.63 14.95 -3.84
N THR A 180 -13.25 16.21 -4.06
CA THR A 180 -13.38 17.26 -3.04
C THR A 180 -14.50 18.19 -3.44
N GLU A 181 -15.52 18.28 -2.58
CA GLU A 181 -16.57 19.27 -2.66
C GLU A 181 -16.20 20.43 -1.74
N SER A 182 -16.26 21.66 -2.24
CA SER A 182 -15.86 22.83 -1.46
C SER A 182 -16.87 23.96 -1.54
N LEU A 183 -16.97 24.70 -0.45
CA LEU A 183 -17.61 26.01 -0.39
C LEU A 183 -16.52 27.06 -0.33
N PHE A 184 -16.67 28.13 -1.10
CA PHE A 184 -15.72 29.23 -1.08
C PHE A 184 -16.42 30.58 -0.98
N ALA A 185 -15.68 31.54 -0.42
CA ALA A 185 -16.06 32.94 -0.38
C ALA A 185 -14.86 33.81 -0.77
N ARG A 186 -15.09 34.89 -1.51
CA ARG A 186 -14.05 35.84 -1.91
C ARG A 186 -14.53 37.26 -1.76
N LEU A 187 -13.63 38.13 -1.31
CA LEU A 187 -13.84 39.57 -1.28
C LEU A 187 -12.78 40.20 -2.17
N LEU A 188 -13.20 40.79 -3.28
CA LEU A 188 -12.33 41.37 -4.29
C LEU A 188 -12.69 42.83 -4.55
N ALA A 189 -11.70 43.64 -4.90
CA ALA A 189 -11.89 45.03 -5.29
C ALA A 189 -10.88 45.44 -6.36
N THR A 190 -11.16 46.52 -7.09
CA THR A 190 -10.18 47.10 -8.01
C THR A 190 -9.00 47.74 -7.24
N PRO A 191 -7.73 47.58 -7.66
CA PRO A 191 -6.55 48.03 -6.89
C PRO A 191 -6.36 49.55 -6.68
N SER A 192 -7.17 50.44 -7.28
CA SER A 192 -6.95 51.90 -7.22
C SER A 192 -8.24 52.74 -7.15
N GLY A 193 -8.19 53.84 -6.38
CA GLY A 193 -9.16 54.96 -6.37
C GLY A 193 -10.33 54.84 -5.39
N GLY A 194 -10.89 55.96 -4.90
CA GLY A 194 -12.07 55.99 -4.01
C GLY A 194 -13.36 55.41 -4.62
N GLU A 195 -13.31 55.07 -5.91
CA GLU A 195 -14.37 54.59 -6.79
C GLU A 195 -14.16 53.11 -7.16
N THR A 196 -13.85 52.28 -6.18
CA THR A 196 -13.50 50.88 -6.40
C THR A 196 -14.73 50.00 -6.63
N LEU A 197 -14.78 49.28 -7.77
CA LEU A 197 -15.71 48.16 -7.92
C LEU A 197 -15.41 47.14 -6.82
N ARG A 198 -16.44 46.68 -6.11
CA ARG A 198 -16.34 45.65 -5.07
C ARG A 198 -17.13 44.42 -5.47
N TRP A 199 -16.56 43.26 -5.22
CA TRP A 199 -17.09 41.96 -5.62
C TRP A 199 -17.02 41.02 -4.42
N LEU A 200 -18.19 40.72 -3.85
CA LEU A 200 -18.33 39.74 -2.77
C LEU A 200 -18.93 38.47 -3.36
N GLU A 201 -18.12 37.42 -3.44
CA GLU A 201 -18.47 36.15 -4.08
C GLU A 201 -18.68 35.04 -3.06
N GLY A 202 -19.69 34.21 -3.29
CA GLY A 202 -19.87 32.92 -2.65
C GLY A 202 -20.18 31.84 -3.68
N GLY A 203 -19.66 30.64 -3.50
CA GLY A 203 -19.86 29.57 -4.46
C GLY A 203 -19.54 28.18 -3.95
N PHE A 204 -19.78 27.21 -4.83
CA PHE A 204 -19.42 25.82 -4.66
C PHE A 204 -18.44 25.39 -5.74
N SER A 205 -17.55 24.47 -5.40
CA SER A 205 -16.66 23.83 -6.36
C SER A 205 -16.54 22.34 -6.11
N GLY A 206 -16.26 21.59 -7.17
CA GLY A 206 -15.94 20.17 -7.12
C GLY A 206 -14.64 19.92 -7.87
N ASP A 207 -13.64 19.36 -7.20
CA ASP A 207 -12.35 19.03 -7.80
C ASP A 207 -11.93 17.58 -7.55
N TYR A 208 -11.28 17.00 -8.55
CA TYR A 208 -10.60 15.72 -8.45
C TYR A 208 -9.10 15.95 -8.29
N ARG A 209 -8.47 15.21 -7.37
CA ARG A 209 -7.05 15.37 -7.03
C ARG A 209 -6.19 14.22 -7.50
N PHE A 210 -5.14 14.55 -8.24
CA PHE A 210 -4.11 13.64 -8.69
C PHE A 210 -2.84 13.85 -7.87
N TRP A 211 -2.35 12.78 -7.25
CA TRP A 211 -1.09 12.83 -6.51
C TRP A 211 0.07 12.56 -7.47
N LEU A 212 0.94 13.55 -7.67
CA LEU A 212 2.14 13.45 -8.49
C LEU A 212 3.31 12.88 -7.69
N ALA A 213 3.41 13.27 -6.41
CA ALA A 213 4.40 12.79 -5.45
C ALA A 213 3.81 12.84 -4.02
N ALA A 214 4.57 12.41 -3.01
CA ALA A 214 4.14 12.51 -1.60
C ALA A 214 3.89 13.96 -1.15
N SER A 215 4.59 14.92 -1.75
CA SER A 215 4.51 16.34 -1.46
C SER A 215 3.89 17.17 -2.57
N TRP A 216 3.41 16.58 -3.67
CA TRP A 216 2.85 17.33 -4.80
C TRP A 216 1.55 16.73 -5.29
N ARG A 217 0.55 17.57 -5.50
CA ARG A 217 -0.73 17.17 -6.10
C ARG A 217 -1.26 18.22 -7.07
N LEU A 218 -2.01 17.74 -8.05
CA LEU A 218 -2.75 18.53 -9.02
C LEU A 218 -4.25 18.40 -8.73
N SER A 219 -5.02 19.46 -8.89
CA SER A 219 -6.47 19.43 -8.86
C SER A 219 -7.06 19.94 -10.17
N ILE A 220 -8.14 19.29 -10.61
CA ILE A 220 -8.93 19.70 -11.78
C ILE A 220 -10.39 19.62 -11.37
N GLY A 221 -11.14 20.69 -11.63
CA GLY A 221 -12.51 20.78 -11.18
C GLY A 221 -13.32 21.83 -11.91
N ALA A 222 -14.53 22.05 -11.40
CA ALA A 222 -15.43 23.09 -11.84
C ALA A 222 -15.97 23.86 -10.63
N ALA A 223 -16.36 25.11 -10.87
CA ALA A 223 -16.91 26.00 -9.86
C ALA A 223 -18.09 26.77 -10.42
N ALA A 224 -19.05 27.08 -9.55
CA ALA A 224 -20.11 28.04 -9.83
C ALA A 224 -20.30 28.95 -8.61
N SER A 225 -20.58 30.22 -8.88
CA SER A 225 -20.71 31.24 -7.85
C SER A 225 -21.72 32.30 -8.22
N VAL A 226 -22.19 32.96 -7.16
CA VAL A 226 -22.96 34.19 -7.21
C VAL A 226 -22.18 35.25 -6.46
N ALA A 227 -22.24 36.48 -6.95
CA ALA A 227 -21.58 37.61 -6.34
C ALA A 227 -22.55 38.77 -6.15
N SER A 228 -22.35 39.52 -5.06
CA SER A 228 -22.84 40.89 -4.94
C SER A 228 -21.76 41.82 -5.50
N VAL A 229 -22.18 42.69 -6.42
CA VAL A 229 -21.31 43.63 -7.13
C VAL A 229 -21.72 45.04 -6.77
N ARG A 230 -20.78 45.83 -6.28
CA ARG A 230 -20.97 47.24 -5.99
C ARG A 230 -20.11 48.08 -6.92
N LEU A 231 -20.73 49.07 -7.55
CA LEU A 231 -20.13 49.99 -8.52
C LEU A 231 -20.31 51.44 -8.00
N PRO A 232 -19.42 51.92 -7.11
CA PRO A 232 -19.62 53.20 -6.43
C PRO A 232 -19.67 54.43 -7.35
N ALA A 233 -19.01 54.37 -8.50
CA ALA A 233 -18.96 55.44 -9.50
C ALA A 233 -19.98 55.28 -10.65
N ALA A 234 -20.91 54.33 -10.54
CA ALA A 234 -22.02 54.23 -11.47
C ALA A 234 -23.09 55.28 -11.13
N ALA A 235 -23.59 55.96 -12.17
CA ALA A 235 -24.79 56.80 -12.10
C ALA A 235 -26.06 55.95 -12.17
N SER A 236 -26.02 54.82 -12.90
CA SER A 236 -27.08 53.83 -12.91
C SER A 236 -26.50 52.41 -13.02
N VAL A 237 -27.21 51.44 -12.42
CA VAL A 237 -26.90 50.00 -12.52
C VAL A 237 -28.20 49.29 -12.89
N ASP A 238 -28.13 48.34 -13.83
CA ASP A 238 -29.32 47.63 -14.35
C ASP A 238 -30.44 48.58 -14.86
N GLY A 239 -30.05 49.78 -15.34
CA GLY A 239 -30.98 50.81 -15.82
C GLY A 239 -31.73 51.58 -14.73
N ILE A 240 -31.36 51.40 -13.45
CA ILE A 240 -31.97 52.09 -12.31
C ILE A 240 -31.07 53.26 -11.90
N ALA A 241 -31.56 54.49 -12.06
CA ALA A 241 -30.80 55.69 -11.72
C ALA A 241 -30.55 55.77 -10.20
N GLY A 242 -29.30 56.08 -9.82
CA GLY A 242 -28.85 56.14 -8.43
C GLY A 242 -28.55 54.79 -7.78
N GLU A 243 -28.90 53.68 -8.43
CA GLU A 243 -28.57 52.33 -7.96
C GLU A 243 -27.07 52.05 -8.18
N ARG A 244 -26.45 51.39 -7.20
CA ARG A 244 -24.99 51.12 -7.20
C ARG A 244 -24.66 49.67 -6.89
N ASP A 245 -25.65 48.89 -6.46
CA ASP A 245 -25.49 47.50 -6.09
C ASP A 245 -26.26 46.62 -7.09
N THR A 246 -25.68 45.48 -7.43
CA THR A 246 -26.34 44.44 -8.22
C THR A 246 -25.75 43.08 -7.86
N TRP A 247 -26.14 42.04 -8.57
CA TRP A 247 -25.58 40.70 -8.43
C TRP A 247 -25.00 40.20 -9.76
N SER A 248 -24.11 39.23 -9.70
CA SER A 248 -23.63 38.53 -10.88
C SER A 248 -23.51 37.05 -10.55
N ALA A 249 -23.36 36.23 -11.58
CA ALA A 249 -23.11 34.81 -11.46
C ALA A 249 -22.01 34.43 -12.43
N ARG A 250 -21.17 33.46 -12.07
CA ARG A 250 -20.19 32.89 -12.98
C ARG A 250 -20.07 31.38 -12.81
N ALA A 251 -19.61 30.73 -13.86
CA ALA A 251 -19.18 29.34 -13.84
C ALA A 251 -17.80 29.23 -14.49
N GLY A 252 -17.02 28.26 -14.04
CA GLY A 252 -15.65 28.09 -14.52
C GLY A 252 -15.06 26.73 -14.18
N LEU A 253 -13.83 26.57 -14.64
CA LEU A 253 -12.97 25.44 -14.31
C LEU A 253 -12.00 25.87 -13.22
N GLY A 254 -11.54 24.90 -12.42
CA GLY A 254 -10.48 25.09 -11.44
C GLY A 254 -9.31 24.19 -11.78
N LEU A 255 -8.12 24.76 -11.93
CA LEU A 255 -6.86 24.04 -12.04
C LEU A 255 -5.97 24.44 -10.87
N GLY A 256 -5.46 23.47 -10.13
CA GLY A 256 -4.63 23.74 -8.96
C GLY A 256 -3.39 22.88 -8.93
N VAL A 257 -2.31 23.43 -8.42
CA VAL A 257 -1.12 22.68 -8.01
C VAL A 257 -0.80 23.02 -6.57
N GLU A 258 -0.59 21.98 -5.76
CA GLU A 258 -0.30 22.13 -4.34
C GLU A 258 0.98 21.39 -3.97
N THR A 259 1.80 22.03 -3.15
CA THR A 259 3.00 21.47 -2.57
C THR A 259 2.90 21.41 -1.05
N ARG A 260 3.35 20.31 -0.45
CA ARG A 260 3.29 20.09 0.99
C ARG A 260 4.45 20.82 1.67
N LEU A 261 4.14 21.74 2.58
CA LEU A 261 5.16 22.43 3.37
C LEU A 261 5.61 21.59 4.58
N GLY A 262 4.70 20.82 5.16
CA GLY A 262 4.98 19.94 6.30
C GLY A 262 3.70 19.59 7.05
N GLY A 263 3.67 18.41 7.69
CA GLY A 263 2.48 17.97 8.44
C GLY A 263 1.20 18.04 7.60
N PRO A 264 0.10 18.64 8.09
CA PRO A 264 -1.14 18.81 7.33
C PRO A 264 -1.17 20.03 6.38
N VAL A 265 -0.06 20.77 6.26
CA VAL A 265 -0.04 22.09 5.61
C VAL A 265 0.41 22.01 4.15
N TRP A 266 -0.34 22.67 3.28
CA TRP A 266 -0.14 22.74 1.84
C TRP A 266 -0.10 24.20 1.38
N LEU A 267 0.78 24.49 0.42
CA LEU A 267 0.80 25.73 -0.35
C LEU A 267 0.24 25.43 -1.74
N GLY A 268 -0.77 26.18 -2.15
CA GLY A 268 -1.48 25.99 -3.41
C GLY A 268 -1.41 27.20 -4.32
N LEU A 269 -1.25 26.95 -5.62
CA LEU A 269 -1.49 27.90 -6.70
C LEU A 269 -2.69 27.40 -7.51
N THR A 270 -3.64 28.30 -7.76
CA THR A 270 -4.87 27.99 -8.50
C THR A 270 -5.04 28.92 -9.68
N LEU A 271 -5.58 28.38 -10.77
CA LEU A 271 -6.03 29.08 -11.96
C LEU A 271 -7.52 28.76 -12.16
N ASP A 272 -8.34 29.79 -12.30
CA ASP A 272 -9.81 29.70 -12.33
C ASP A 272 -10.33 30.41 -13.59
N PRO A 273 -10.22 29.79 -14.78
CA PRO A 273 -10.82 30.32 -16.00
C PRO A 273 -12.32 30.06 -16.01
N GLY A 274 -13.12 31.05 -16.39
CA GLY A 274 -14.57 30.94 -16.40
C GLY A 274 -15.24 32.02 -17.25
N VAL A 275 -16.55 32.14 -17.06
CA VAL A 275 -17.40 33.09 -17.76
C VAL A 275 -18.45 33.65 -16.82
N VAL A 276 -18.67 34.96 -16.93
CA VAL A 276 -19.78 35.65 -16.27
C VAL A 276 -21.07 35.28 -16.98
N LEU A 277 -21.98 34.66 -16.24
CA LEU A 277 -23.28 34.17 -16.71
C LEU A 277 -24.36 35.26 -16.66
N ARG A 278 -24.25 36.19 -15.70
CA ARG A 278 -25.10 37.38 -15.62
C ARG A 278 -24.25 38.64 -15.76
N PRO A 279 -24.31 39.31 -16.92
CA PRO A 279 -23.76 40.66 -17.08
C PRO A 279 -24.33 41.62 -16.04
N ALA A 280 -23.48 42.50 -15.52
CA ALA A 280 -23.90 43.63 -14.68
C ALA A 280 -23.69 44.94 -15.46
N PRO A 281 -24.68 45.37 -16.27
CA PRO A 281 -24.61 46.63 -17.01
C PRO A 281 -24.66 47.83 -16.07
N TYR A 282 -23.88 48.86 -16.39
CA TYR A 282 -23.82 50.10 -15.65
C TYR A 282 -23.59 51.29 -16.58
N GLU A 283 -23.97 52.47 -16.11
CA GLU A 283 -23.65 53.74 -16.73
C GLU A 283 -22.77 54.55 -15.77
N ALA A 284 -21.59 54.96 -16.23
CA ALA A 284 -20.70 55.80 -15.43
C ALA A 284 -21.27 57.22 -15.28
N GLU A 285 -20.81 57.98 -14.29
CA GLU A 285 -21.21 59.40 -14.11
C GLU A 285 -20.96 60.28 -15.34
N GLY A 286 -20.03 59.91 -16.22
CA GLY A 286 -19.78 60.57 -17.50
C GLY A 286 -20.71 60.15 -18.66
N GLY A 287 -21.75 59.35 -18.41
CA GLY A 287 -22.69 58.83 -19.43
C GLY A 287 -22.14 57.68 -20.27
N ALA A 288 -20.96 57.15 -19.94
CA ALA A 288 -20.38 56.00 -20.63
C ALA A 288 -21.03 54.70 -20.13
N ALA A 289 -21.66 53.96 -21.04
CA ALA A 289 -22.19 52.64 -20.76
C ALA A 289 -21.05 51.58 -20.70
N GLY A 290 -21.16 50.65 -19.76
CA GLY A 290 -20.26 49.51 -19.60
C GLY A 290 -20.99 48.32 -18.99
N ALA A 291 -20.32 47.16 -18.93
CA ALA A 291 -20.86 45.98 -18.28
C ALA A 291 -19.76 45.12 -17.68
N VAL A 292 -20.00 44.57 -16.49
CA VAL A 292 -19.14 43.50 -15.97
C VAL A 292 -19.62 42.18 -16.57
N GLU A 293 -18.95 41.74 -17.64
CA GLU A 293 -19.36 40.56 -18.41
C GLU A 293 -18.18 39.83 -19.07
N GLY A 294 -18.47 38.69 -19.71
CA GLY A 294 -17.51 37.96 -20.53
C GLY A 294 -16.63 36.99 -19.74
N VAL A 295 -15.39 36.81 -20.19
CA VAL A 295 -14.44 35.82 -19.67
C VAL A 295 -13.88 36.28 -18.33
N TRP A 296 -13.77 35.33 -17.40
CA TRP A 296 -13.12 35.48 -16.11
C TRP A 296 -11.81 34.69 -16.11
N LEU A 297 -10.71 35.31 -15.70
CA LEU A 297 -9.45 34.60 -15.48
C LEU A 297 -8.93 34.92 -14.09
N GLY A 298 -9.08 33.97 -13.18
CA GLY A 298 -8.61 34.09 -11.80
C GLY A 298 -7.30 33.37 -11.52
N VAL A 299 -6.50 33.92 -10.62
CA VAL A 299 -5.31 33.30 -10.05
C VAL A 299 -5.34 33.46 -8.54
N GLY A 300 -5.12 32.37 -7.80
CA GLY A 300 -5.10 32.39 -6.34
C GLY A 300 -3.88 31.70 -5.76
N LEU A 301 -3.31 32.27 -4.71
CA LEU A 301 -2.33 31.61 -3.84
C LEU A 301 -3.04 31.26 -2.53
N SER A 302 -2.83 30.05 -2.01
CA SER A 302 -3.52 29.62 -0.78
C SER A 302 -2.60 28.85 0.14
N LEU A 303 -2.78 29.04 1.45
CA LEU A 303 -2.30 28.12 2.46
C LEU A 303 -3.48 27.26 2.92
N ALA A 304 -3.33 25.95 2.85
CA ALA A 304 -4.36 24.99 3.24
C ALA A 304 -3.88 24.10 4.39
N THR A 305 -4.78 23.77 5.30
CA THR A 305 -4.59 22.70 6.28
C THR A 305 -5.57 21.58 5.99
N GLU A 306 -5.09 20.33 6.02
CA GLU A 306 -5.88 19.14 5.70
C GLU A 306 -5.87 18.17 6.89
N ARG A 307 -7.06 17.87 7.41
CA ARG A 307 -7.26 16.86 8.45
C ARG A 307 -7.91 15.64 7.84
N ARG A 308 -7.18 14.53 7.84
CA ARG A 308 -7.65 13.22 7.35
C ARG A 308 -8.43 12.49 8.46
N SER A 309 -9.42 11.68 8.08
CA SER A 309 -10.03 10.72 8.98
C SER A 309 -9.00 9.67 9.40
N SER A 310 -9.18 9.09 10.60
CA SER A 310 -8.34 7.96 11.01
C SER A 310 -8.74 6.72 10.21
N PRO A 311 -7.79 5.88 9.76
CA PRO A 311 -8.14 4.59 9.18
C PRO A 311 -8.92 3.76 10.21
N PRO A 312 -9.90 2.93 9.78
CA PRO A 312 -10.55 1.99 10.67
C PRO A 312 -9.49 1.08 11.32
N ARG A 313 -9.60 0.89 12.63
CA ARG A 313 -8.67 0.07 13.43
C ARG A 313 -8.83 -1.41 13.14
#